data_AF-D7KH25-F1
#
_entry.id   AF-D7KH25-F1
#
_cell.length_a   1.000
_cell.length_b   1.000
_cell.length_c   1.000
_cell.angle_alpha   90.00
_cell.angle_beta   90.00
_cell.angle_gamma   90.00
#
_symmetry.space_group_name_H-M   'P 1'
#
loop_
_entity.id
_entity.type
_entity.pdbx_description
1 polymer ?
#
loop_
_entity_poly.entity_id
_entity_poly.type
_entity_poly.pdbx_seq_one_letter_code
_entity_poly.pdbx_strand_id
1 'polypeptide(L)'
;MGQAFYGFPIPFNNSTNSSNTLSFSTSFVFSINAPGHGLTFLISPSMDFTQAMPSQFLGLFNTTNNGNSTNRILAVEFDTVKSTEFLDIDDNHVGIDVNGLVSVESAPAAFFSNKQSKNISLKLSSKDPIRAWIEYNGVERLLNVTLAPLDTSKPKFPLLSRKMNLSEIFMEKMYVGFSASTGNITSSHYVIGWSFSREGKAQDFDLSLLPSISTPSPSDFDDLDPIPDPPSDSADDHNLHTCNHNLYD
;
A
#
# COMPACT_ATOMS: atom_id res chain seq x y z
N MET A 1 9.04 -5.36 0.17
CA MET A 1 8.05 -4.37 -0.31
C MET A 1 7.57 -4.79 -1.69
N GLY A 2 6.42 -4.29 -2.12
CA GLY A 2 5.90 -4.46 -3.47
C GLY A 2 4.81 -3.45 -3.78
N GLN A 3 4.62 -3.16 -5.06
CA GLN A 3 3.63 -2.21 -5.55
C GLN A 3 2.81 -2.82 -6.68
N ALA A 4 1.53 -2.44 -6.78
CA ALA A 4 0.63 -2.86 -7.84
C ALA A 4 -0.24 -1.68 -8.28
N PHE A 5 -0.19 -1.32 -9.57
CA PHE A 5 -0.90 -0.17 -10.11
C PHE A 5 -1.91 -0.57 -11.18
N TYR A 6 -2.95 0.24 -11.31
CA TYR A 6 -3.71 0.30 -12.55
C TYR A 6 -2.80 0.84 -13.67
N GLY A 7 -2.66 0.10 -14.76
CA GLY A 7 -1.61 0.31 -15.75
C GLY A 7 -1.72 1.59 -16.59
N PHE A 8 -2.82 2.34 -16.49
CA PHE A 8 -3.03 3.58 -17.23
C PHE A 8 -3.24 4.77 -16.29
N PRO A 9 -2.68 5.95 -16.60
CA PRO A 9 -2.93 7.14 -15.80
C PRO A 9 -4.39 7.57 -15.94
N ILE A 10 -4.98 7.99 -14.83
CA ILE A 10 -6.32 8.53 -14.73
C ILE A 10 -6.23 10.06 -14.80
N PRO A 11 -7.08 10.74 -15.60
CA PRO A 11 -7.10 12.20 -15.62
C PRO A 11 -7.76 12.74 -14.34
N PHE A 12 -7.05 13.51 -13.53
CA PHE A 12 -7.56 14.12 -12.28
C PHE A 12 -7.82 15.62 -12.40
N ASN A 13 -7.22 16.30 -13.38
CA ASN A 13 -7.48 17.72 -13.65
C ASN A 13 -7.60 17.94 -15.17
N ASN A 14 -8.64 18.66 -15.59
CA ASN A 14 -8.79 19.09 -16.98
C ASN A 14 -8.43 20.59 -17.02
N SER A 15 -7.18 20.88 -17.38
CA SER A 15 -6.78 22.26 -17.65
C SER A 15 -7.64 22.78 -18.81
N THR A 16 -8.29 23.91 -18.59
CA THR A 16 -9.19 24.65 -19.50
C THR A 16 -10.67 24.22 -19.51
N ASN A 17 -11.51 25.02 -18.84
CA ASN A 17 -12.96 25.20 -19.09
C ASN A 17 -14.00 24.23 -18.50
N SER A 18 -13.70 23.38 -17.52
CA SER A 18 -14.78 22.69 -16.77
C SER A 18 -14.78 23.07 -15.29
N SER A 19 -15.92 23.56 -14.80
CA SER A 19 -16.27 23.72 -13.38
C SER A 19 -16.37 22.37 -12.62
N ASN A 20 -15.79 21.30 -13.15
CA ASN A 20 -15.92 19.96 -12.60
C ASN A 20 -14.92 19.79 -11.46
N THR A 21 -15.41 19.98 -10.25
CA THR A 21 -14.71 19.63 -9.01
C THR A 21 -14.40 18.13 -8.99
N LEU A 22 -13.11 17.79 -8.92
CA LEU A 22 -12.63 16.41 -8.89
C LEU A 22 -13.24 15.64 -7.72
N SER A 23 -13.94 14.55 -7.99
CA SER A 23 -14.34 13.57 -6.99
C SER A 23 -13.74 12.22 -7.35
N PHE A 24 -13.60 11.33 -6.39
CA PHE A 24 -13.33 9.92 -6.67
C PHE A 24 -13.84 9.06 -5.54
N SER A 25 -13.98 7.78 -5.81
CA SER A 25 -14.19 6.78 -4.80
C SER A 25 -13.48 5.49 -5.16
N THR A 26 -13.05 4.76 -4.15
CA THR A 26 -12.53 3.41 -4.30
C THR A 26 -13.06 2.53 -3.19
N SER A 27 -13.27 1.27 -3.52
CA SER A 27 -13.53 0.22 -2.55
C SER A 27 -12.66 -0.98 -2.86
N PHE A 28 -12.07 -1.55 -1.84
CA PHE A 28 -11.29 -2.76 -1.97
C PHE A 28 -11.45 -3.64 -0.74
N VAL A 29 -11.26 -4.93 -0.94
CA VAL A 29 -11.15 -5.91 0.14
C VAL A 29 -9.70 -6.30 0.25
N PHE A 30 -9.16 -6.22 1.46
CA PHE A 30 -7.79 -6.59 1.75
C PHE A 30 -7.71 -7.50 2.97
N SER A 31 -6.56 -8.14 3.14
CA SER A 31 -6.22 -8.92 4.34
C SER A 31 -4.74 -8.75 4.62
N ILE A 32 -4.39 -8.60 5.90
CA ILE A 32 -3.01 -8.55 6.37
C ILE A 32 -2.80 -9.72 7.33
N ASN A 33 -1.89 -10.62 6.97
CA ASN A 33 -1.50 -11.75 7.79
C ASN A 33 -0.21 -11.41 8.54
N ALA A 34 -0.31 -11.30 9.87
CA ALA A 34 0.73 -10.86 10.80
C ALA A 34 1.17 -9.38 10.65
N PRO A 35 1.58 -8.72 11.74
CA PRO A 35 2.14 -7.36 11.68
C PRO A 35 3.38 -7.28 10.80
N GLY A 36 3.53 -6.19 10.04
CA GLY A 36 4.67 -6.00 9.16
C GLY A 36 4.68 -4.65 8.45
N HIS A 37 4.56 -3.56 9.19
CA HIS A 37 4.37 -2.20 8.68
C HIS A 37 2.99 -2.04 8.05
N GLY A 38 2.77 -2.36 6.78
CA GLY A 38 1.39 -2.31 6.30
C GLY A 38 1.20 -2.26 4.79
N LEU A 39 -0.05 -1.94 4.46
CA LEU A 39 -0.59 -1.76 3.12
C LEU A 39 -1.03 -0.30 2.96
N THR A 40 -0.89 0.25 1.76
CA THR A 40 -1.38 1.58 1.41
C THR A 40 -2.20 1.49 0.13
N PHE A 41 -3.32 2.21 0.07
CA PHE A 41 -3.88 2.66 -1.20
C PHE A 41 -3.25 4.02 -1.52
N LEU A 42 -2.76 4.22 -2.74
CA LEU A 42 -2.09 5.46 -3.10
C LEU A 42 -2.54 6.03 -4.45
N ILE A 43 -2.41 7.35 -4.57
CA ILE A 43 -2.55 8.13 -5.79
C ILE A 43 -1.27 8.93 -5.99
N SER A 44 -0.56 8.70 -7.09
CA SER A 44 0.80 9.21 -7.34
C SER A 44 0.98 9.70 -8.79
N PRO A 45 1.93 10.62 -9.07
CA PRO A 45 2.20 11.06 -10.44
C PRO A 45 2.96 10.03 -11.28
N SER A 46 3.53 8.99 -10.65
CA SER A 46 4.35 7.95 -11.26
C SER A 46 4.06 6.58 -10.63
N MET A 47 4.31 5.50 -11.38
CA MET A 47 4.37 4.13 -10.87
C MET A 47 5.80 3.71 -10.46
N ASP A 48 6.79 4.57 -10.67
CA ASP A 48 8.19 4.31 -10.33
C ASP A 48 8.45 4.58 -8.84
N PHE A 49 8.61 3.50 -8.09
CA PHE A 49 8.99 3.49 -6.68
C PHE A 49 10.32 2.74 -6.46
N THR A 50 11.19 2.71 -7.47
CA THR A 50 12.49 2.01 -7.40
C THR A 50 13.42 2.54 -6.30
N GLN A 51 13.26 3.81 -5.92
CA GLN A 51 14.02 4.46 -4.85
C GLN A 51 13.31 4.44 -3.49
N ALA A 52 12.13 3.82 -3.39
CA ALA A 52 11.43 3.70 -2.11
C ALA A 52 12.10 2.65 -1.22
N MET A 53 11.99 2.84 0.09
CA MET A 53 12.53 1.92 1.08
C MET A 53 11.44 0.98 1.62
N PRO A 54 11.82 -0.23 2.07
CA PRO A 54 10.91 -1.14 2.74
C PRO A 54 10.67 -0.70 4.20
N SER A 55 10.19 -1.63 5.03
CA SER A 55 9.85 -1.42 6.42
C SER A 55 8.88 -0.23 6.62
N GLN A 56 9.18 0.67 7.56
CA GLN A 56 8.34 1.81 7.96
C GLN A 56 8.10 2.82 6.83
N PHE A 57 8.83 2.74 5.71
CA PHE A 57 8.64 3.62 4.57
C PHE A 57 7.49 3.19 3.63
N LEU A 58 6.83 2.08 3.94
CA LEU A 58 5.65 1.54 3.25
C LEU A 58 5.83 1.31 1.73
N GLY A 59 7.07 1.30 1.24
CA GLY A 59 7.38 1.26 -0.20
C GLY A 59 6.97 2.54 -0.95
N LEU A 60 6.77 3.65 -0.23
CA LEU A 60 6.36 4.96 -0.78
C LEU A 60 7.50 5.98 -0.84
N PHE A 61 8.30 6.03 0.22
CA PHE A 61 9.30 7.09 0.42
C PHE A 61 10.67 6.51 0.78
N ASN A 62 11.65 7.38 0.93
CA ASN A 62 12.95 7.10 1.51
C ASN A 62 13.36 8.24 2.45
N THR A 63 14.52 8.12 3.08
CA THR A 63 15.04 9.10 4.05
C THR A 63 15.20 10.51 3.49
N THR A 64 15.31 10.67 2.17
CA THR A 64 15.58 11.97 1.52
C THR A 64 14.32 12.66 0.97
N ASN A 65 13.29 11.90 0.61
CA ASN A 65 12.06 12.45 0.03
C ASN A 65 10.86 12.40 0.99
N ASN A 66 10.94 11.73 2.15
CA ASN A 66 9.84 11.70 3.11
C ASN A 66 9.44 13.12 3.55
N GLY A 67 8.19 13.51 3.28
CA GLY A 67 7.65 14.85 3.57
C GLY A 67 7.92 15.90 2.48
N ASN A 68 8.56 15.54 1.37
CA ASN A 68 8.83 16.49 0.29
C ASN A 68 7.56 16.76 -0.54
N SER A 69 7.13 18.02 -0.60
CA SER A 69 5.93 18.44 -1.34
C SER A 69 5.98 18.15 -2.85
N THR A 70 7.17 17.93 -3.43
CA THR A 70 7.30 17.54 -4.84
C THR A 70 6.87 16.11 -5.12
N ASN A 71 6.72 15.26 -4.10
CA ASN A 71 6.25 13.87 -4.26
C ASN A 71 4.86 13.81 -4.89
N ARG A 72 3.96 14.72 -4.51
CA ARG A 72 2.57 14.80 -4.97
C ARG A 72 1.80 13.49 -4.76
N ILE A 73 2.04 12.84 -3.63
CA ILE A 73 1.43 11.55 -3.27
C ILE A 73 0.35 11.78 -2.21
N LEU A 74 -0.82 11.21 -2.45
CA LEU A 74 -1.82 10.93 -1.42
C LEU A 74 -1.79 9.42 -1.15
N ALA A 75 -1.68 9.02 0.10
CA ALA A 75 -1.82 7.64 0.53
C ALA A 75 -2.85 7.53 1.66
N VAL A 76 -3.53 6.38 1.72
CA VAL A 76 -4.27 5.94 2.89
C VAL A 76 -3.59 4.66 3.36
N GLU A 77 -2.96 4.73 4.53
CA GLU A 77 -2.20 3.65 5.14
C GLU A 77 -3.05 2.82 6.09
N PHE A 78 -2.74 1.52 6.13
CA PHE A 78 -3.26 0.54 7.07
C PHE A 78 -2.05 -0.04 7.80
N ASP A 79 -1.62 0.68 8.82
CA ASP A 79 -0.36 0.42 9.52
C ASP A 79 -0.59 -0.53 10.72
N THR A 80 0.34 -1.45 10.89
CA THR A 80 0.34 -2.56 11.84
C THR A 80 1.57 -2.58 12.75
N VAL A 81 2.44 -1.56 12.68
CA VAL A 81 3.67 -1.45 13.45
C VAL A 81 3.95 0.02 13.78
N LYS A 82 3.95 0.35 15.08
CA LYS A 82 4.25 1.70 15.55
C LYS A 82 5.68 2.14 15.23
N SER A 83 5.82 3.14 14.38
CA SER A 83 7.05 3.83 14.01
C SER A 83 7.10 5.19 14.71
N THR A 84 7.79 5.26 15.85
CA THR A 84 7.83 6.49 16.68
C THR A 84 8.42 7.70 15.96
N GLU A 85 9.33 7.47 15.01
CA GLU A 85 9.93 8.51 14.16
C GLU A 85 8.94 9.20 13.22
N PHE A 86 7.81 8.55 12.93
CA PHE A 86 6.73 9.09 12.07
C PHE A 86 5.48 9.50 12.86
N LEU A 87 5.60 9.51 14.19
CA LEU A 87 4.56 9.97 15.11
C LEU A 87 3.29 9.11 15.09
N ASP A 88 3.45 7.82 14.77
CA ASP A 88 2.37 6.85 14.82
C ASP A 88 1.69 6.83 16.19
N ILE A 89 0.36 6.84 16.16
CA ILE A 89 -0.46 6.91 17.37
C ILE A 89 -0.41 5.58 18.14
N ASP A 90 -0.44 4.46 17.43
CA ASP A 90 -0.36 3.09 17.93
C ASP A 90 0.20 2.14 16.86
N ASP A 91 0.21 0.84 17.13
CA ASP A 91 0.67 -0.22 16.23
C ASP A 91 -0.46 -0.85 15.39
N ASN A 92 -1.61 -0.19 15.27
CA ASN A 92 -2.77 -0.68 14.53
C ASN A 92 -3.71 0.48 14.17
N HIS A 93 -3.31 1.30 13.19
CA HIS A 93 -4.03 2.50 12.80
C HIS A 93 -4.28 2.61 11.30
N VAL A 94 -5.20 3.49 10.97
CA VAL A 94 -5.42 3.96 9.60
C VAL A 94 -5.01 5.42 9.54
N GLY A 95 -4.30 5.79 8.50
CA GLY A 95 -3.73 7.12 8.33
C GLY A 95 -4.01 7.71 6.94
N ILE A 96 -4.01 9.04 6.85
CA ILE A 96 -4.04 9.78 5.58
C ILE A 96 -2.70 10.48 5.44
N ASP A 97 -1.93 10.07 4.45
CA ASP A 97 -0.59 10.56 4.17
C ASP A 97 -0.59 11.52 2.99
N VAL A 98 0.08 12.65 3.17
CA VAL A 98 0.30 13.64 2.11
C VAL A 98 1.79 13.90 1.99
N ASN A 99 2.40 13.39 0.92
CA ASN A 99 3.81 13.56 0.58
C ASN A 99 4.84 12.99 1.58
N GLY A 100 4.42 12.39 2.69
CA GLY A 100 5.27 11.76 3.68
C GLY A 100 4.46 10.93 4.67
N LEU A 101 5.18 10.24 5.57
CA LEU A 101 4.66 9.21 6.48
C LEU A 101 4.11 9.78 7.81
N VAL A 102 4.25 11.08 8.04
CA VAL A 102 3.55 11.71 9.15
C VAL A 102 2.13 11.99 8.67
N SER A 103 1.21 11.08 9.03
CA SER A 103 -0.22 11.18 8.74
C SER A 103 -0.79 12.57 9.08
N VAL A 104 -1.51 13.19 8.14
CA VAL A 104 -2.22 14.46 8.38
C VAL A 104 -3.52 14.27 9.16
N GLU A 105 -4.01 13.04 9.24
CA GLU A 105 -5.15 12.58 10.02
C GLU A 105 -5.00 11.06 10.23
N SER A 106 -5.15 10.58 11.46
CA SER A 106 -5.07 9.15 11.76
C SER A 106 -5.96 8.76 12.94
N ALA A 107 -6.34 7.48 12.99
CA ALA A 107 -7.11 6.93 14.11
C ALA A 107 -6.82 5.43 14.28
N PRO A 108 -6.92 4.88 15.51
CA PRO A 108 -6.83 3.45 15.72
C PRO A 108 -7.85 2.73 14.83
N ALA A 109 -7.46 1.60 14.24
CA ALA A 109 -8.32 0.90 13.30
C ALA A 109 -9.61 0.44 14.00
N ALA A 110 -10.74 0.93 13.51
CA ALA A 110 -12.07 0.65 14.04
C ALA A 110 -13.14 0.92 12.99
N PHE A 111 -14.34 0.40 13.21
CA PHE A 111 -15.52 0.73 12.41
C PHE A 111 -16.70 1.14 13.29
N PHE A 112 -17.54 2.04 12.78
CA PHE A 112 -18.79 2.37 13.46
C PHE A 112 -19.83 1.28 13.22
N SER A 113 -20.26 0.61 14.29
CA SER A 113 -21.35 -0.36 14.21
C SER A 113 -22.70 0.34 14.26
N ASN A 114 -23.42 0.34 13.13
CA ASN A 114 -24.78 0.90 13.06
C ASN A 114 -25.76 0.21 14.03
N LYS A 115 -25.53 -1.08 14.35
CA LYS A 115 -26.39 -1.85 15.27
C LYS A 115 -26.16 -1.48 16.74
N GLN A 116 -24.89 -1.23 17.11
CA GLN A 116 -24.51 -0.94 18.49
C GLN A 116 -24.32 0.57 18.76
N SER A 117 -24.39 1.40 17.71
CA SER A 117 -24.17 2.85 17.76
C SER A 117 -22.85 3.25 18.43
N LYS A 118 -21.78 2.51 18.17
CA LYS A 118 -20.43 2.78 18.71
C LYS A 118 -19.34 2.28 17.77
N ASN A 119 -18.13 2.80 17.96
CA ASN A 119 -16.93 2.27 17.31
C ASN A 119 -16.55 0.92 17.92
N ILE A 120 -16.23 -0.04 17.06
CA ILE A 120 -15.70 -1.36 17.40
C ILE A 120 -14.29 -1.45 16.82
N SER A 121 -13.32 -1.75 17.67
CA SER A 121 -11.93 -1.92 17.27
C SER A 121 -11.78 -3.05 16.25
N LEU A 122 -10.89 -2.84 15.29
CA LEU A 122 -10.49 -3.81 14.27
C LEU A 122 -9.00 -4.05 14.38
N LYS A 123 -8.60 -5.32 14.33
CA LYS A 123 -7.19 -5.68 14.21
C LYS A 123 -6.87 -5.88 12.73
N LEU A 124 -6.07 -5.00 12.15
CA LEU A 124 -5.73 -5.03 10.73
C LEU A 124 -4.96 -6.31 10.36
N SER A 125 -4.05 -6.73 11.23
CA SER A 125 -3.20 -7.92 11.07
C SER A 125 -3.85 -9.24 11.53
N SER A 126 -5.18 -9.34 11.49
CA SER A 126 -5.90 -10.56 11.94
C SER A 126 -5.99 -11.66 10.88
N LYS A 127 -5.54 -11.41 9.63
CA LYS A 127 -5.79 -12.23 8.43
C LYS A 127 -7.25 -12.23 7.96
N ASP A 128 -8.20 -11.77 8.76
CA ASP A 128 -9.59 -11.67 8.34
C ASP A 128 -9.74 -10.61 7.24
N PRO A 129 -10.55 -10.86 6.19
CA PRO A 129 -10.80 -9.87 5.16
C PRO A 129 -11.52 -8.62 5.71
N ILE A 130 -10.96 -7.46 5.41
CA ILE A 130 -11.50 -6.14 5.72
C ILE A 130 -11.84 -5.44 4.41
N ARG A 131 -13.01 -4.81 4.37
CA ARG A 131 -13.39 -3.95 3.25
C ARG A 131 -13.16 -2.49 3.61
N ALA A 132 -12.49 -1.76 2.72
CA ALA A 132 -12.28 -0.32 2.83
C ALA A 132 -13.07 0.42 1.75
N TRP A 133 -13.42 1.67 2.07
CA TRP A 133 -13.97 2.67 1.17
C TRP A 133 -13.23 3.98 1.40
N ILE A 134 -12.70 4.57 0.33
CA ILE A 134 -12.09 5.89 0.35
C ILE A 134 -12.86 6.74 -0.65
N GLU A 135 -13.44 7.84 -0.18
CA GLU A 135 -14.34 8.68 -0.96
C GLU A 135 -13.95 10.14 -0.81
N TYR A 136 -13.65 10.80 -1.94
CA TYR A 136 -13.37 12.22 -2.01
C TYR A 136 -14.52 12.95 -2.71
N ASN A 137 -15.12 13.90 -1.99
CA ASN A 137 -16.08 14.84 -2.56
C ASN A 137 -15.35 16.14 -2.92
N GLY A 138 -15.23 16.43 -4.22
CA GLY A 138 -14.55 17.63 -4.72
C GLY A 138 -15.25 18.94 -4.42
N VAL A 139 -16.58 18.92 -4.29
CA VAL A 139 -17.38 20.11 -3.97
C VAL A 139 -17.15 20.50 -2.51
N GLU A 140 -17.25 19.51 -1.61
CA GLU A 140 -17.08 19.71 -0.17
C GLU A 140 -15.60 19.73 0.26
N ARG A 141 -14.69 19.33 -0.66
CA ARG A 141 -13.26 19.12 -0.41
C ARG A 141 -13.05 18.19 0.78
N LEU A 142 -13.76 17.08 0.80
CA LEU A 142 -13.83 16.18 1.96
C LEU A 142 -13.39 14.77 1.55
N LEU A 143 -12.34 14.27 2.19
CA LEU A 143 -11.88 12.89 2.06
C LEU A 143 -12.38 12.08 3.26
N ASN A 144 -13.13 11.01 2.98
CA ASN A 144 -13.62 10.08 3.97
C ASN A 144 -12.97 8.71 3.79
N VAL A 145 -12.53 8.11 4.89
CA VAL A 145 -12.00 6.74 4.93
C VAL A 145 -12.88 5.91 5.86
N THR A 146 -13.43 4.83 5.34
CA THR A 146 -14.29 3.90 6.08
C THR A 146 -13.74 2.49 5.92
N LEU A 147 -13.80 1.69 6.99
CA LEU A 147 -13.47 0.27 6.97
C LEU A 147 -14.51 -0.53 7.75
N ALA A 148 -14.65 -1.82 7.44
CA ALA A 148 -15.44 -2.76 8.21
C ALA A 148 -15.00 -4.21 7.89
N PRO A 149 -15.31 -5.20 8.75
CA PRO A 149 -15.20 -6.60 8.39
C PRO A 149 -16.00 -6.90 7.10
N LEU A 150 -15.54 -7.88 6.31
CA LEU A 150 -16.14 -8.19 5.00
C LEU A 150 -17.64 -8.52 5.06
N ASP A 151 -18.10 -9.17 6.12
CA ASP A 151 -19.50 -9.56 6.34
C ASP A 151 -20.40 -8.42 6.85
N THR A 152 -19.82 -7.23 7.03
CA THR A 152 -20.49 -6.06 7.59
C THR A 152 -20.78 -5.03 6.50
N SER A 153 -22.04 -4.58 6.44
CA SER A 153 -22.44 -3.47 5.56
C SER A 153 -21.62 -2.21 5.88
N LYS A 154 -21.33 -1.39 4.86
CA LYS A 154 -20.60 -0.13 5.02
C LYS A 154 -21.16 0.71 6.21
N PRO A 155 -20.31 1.08 7.18
CA PRO A 155 -20.68 1.97 8.29
C PRO A 155 -21.27 3.30 7.81
N LYS A 156 -22.21 3.86 8.60
CA LYS A 156 -22.79 5.19 8.30
C LYS A 156 -21.79 6.32 8.51
N PHE A 157 -20.90 6.18 9.49
CA PHE A 157 -19.87 7.17 9.79
C PHE A 157 -18.50 6.64 9.36
N PRO A 158 -17.69 7.48 8.68
CA PRO A 158 -16.33 7.10 8.34
C PRO A 158 -15.46 7.03 9.60
N LEU A 159 -14.35 6.28 9.53
CA LEU A 159 -13.31 6.32 10.57
C LEU A 159 -12.61 7.68 10.55
N LEU A 160 -12.17 8.12 9.36
CA LEU A 160 -11.48 9.39 9.15
C LEU A 160 -12.29 10.28 8.22
N SER A 161 -12.31 11.59 8.53
CA SER A 161 -12.93 12.60 7.68
C SER A 161 -12.08 13.86 7.69
N ARG A 162 -11.45 14.19 6.55
CA ARG A 162 -10.49 15.28 6.43
C ARG A 162 -10.90 16.27 5.36
N LYS A 163 -11.04 17.55 5.73
CA LYS A 163 -11.18 18.64 4.75
C LYS A 163 -9.82 18.93 4.11
N MET A 164 -9.72 18.75 2.81
CA MET A 164 -8.50 19.00 2.05
C MET A 164 -8.76 19.27 0.57
N ASN A 165 -7.98 20.18 0.01
CA ASN A 165 -8.05 20.52 -1.40
C ASN A 165 -7.05 19.67 -2.21
N LEU A 166 -7.52 18.58 -2.84
CA LEU A 166 -6.63 17.68 -3.59
C LEU A 166 -6.10 18.30 -4.89
N SER A 167 -6.66 19.42 -5.36
CA SER A 167 -6.14 20.13 -6.53
C SER A 167 -4.74 20.71 -6.30
N GLU A 168 -4.33 20.87 -5.04
CA GLU A 168 -2.99 21.36 -4.67
C GLU A 168 -1.93 20.25 -4.68
N ILE A 169 -2.38 18.98 -4.68
CA ILE A 169 -1.52 17.80 -4.66
C ILE A 169 -1.45 17.18 -6.06
N PHE A 170 -2.62 16.97 -6.68
CA PHE A 170 -2.71 16.18 -7.90
C PHE A 170 -2.32 16.94 -9.16
N MET A 171 -1.70 16.21 -10.08
CA MET A 171 -1.42 16.66 -11.44
C MET A 171 -2.60 16.33 -12.37
N GLU A 172 -2.49 16.73 -13.64
CA GLU A 172 -3.49 16.43 -14.67
C GLU A 172 -3.77 14.93 -14.80
N LYS A 173 -2.73 14.12 -14.64
CA LYS A 173 -2.77 12.66 -14.75
C LYS A 173 -2.08 12.05 -13.54
N MET A 174 -2.73 11.08 -12.90
CA MET A 174 -2.21 10.35 -11.75
C MET A 174 -2.43 8.85 -11.95
N TYR A 175 -1.62 8.04 -11.28
CA TYR A 175 -1.79 6.61 -11.16
C TYR A 175 -2.43 6.28 -9.82
N VAL A 176 -3.18 5.18 -9.79
CA VAL A 176 -3.80 4.65 -8.59
C VAL A 176 -3.35 3.21 -8.39
N GLY A 177 -3.12 2.81 -7.16
CA GLY A 177 -2.60 1.49 -6.87
C GLY A 177 -2.45 1.23 -5.38
N PHE A 178 -1.62 0.24 -5.10
CA PHE A 178 -1.28 -0.18 -3.75
C PHE A 178 0.23 -0.30 -3.60
N SER A 179 0.72 0.01 -2.40
CA SER A 179 2.07 -0.32 -1.97
C SER A 179 2.00 -1.04 -0.64
N ALA A 180 2.81 -2.06 -0.47
CA ALA A 180 2.93 -2.77 0.79
C ALA A 180 4.39 -3.01 1.13
N SER A 181 4.68 -3.03 2.41
CA SER A 181 6.01 -3.32 2.90
C SER A 181 5.97 -4.39 3.98
N THR A 182 7.13 -4.92 4.30
CA THR A 182 7.34 -5.81 5.44
C THR A 182 8.67 -5.43 6.09
N GLY A 183 8.86 -5.85 7.33
CA GLY A 183 10.06 -5.58 8.12
C GLY A 183 10.76 -6.89 8.45
N ASN A 184 11.23 -7.00 9.70
CA ASN A 184 11.91 -8.21 10.18
C ASN A 184 10.97 -9.43 10.32
N ILE A 185 9.67 -9.19 10.49
CA ILE A 185 8.65 -10.24 10.61
C ILE A 185 8.01 -10.44 9.25
N THR A 186 7.97 -11.69 8.78
CA THR A 186 7.24 -12.05 7.57
C THR A 186 5.76 -11.72 7.73
N SER A 187 5.27 -10.83 6.88
CA SER A 187 3.86 -10.45 6.79
C SER A 187 3.40 -10.55 5.34
N SER A 188 2.15 -10.95 5.13
CA SER A 188 1.53 -11.04 3.80
C SER A 188 0.38 -10.06 3.69
N HIS A 189 0.36 -9.30 2.59
CA HIS A 189 -0.63 -8.26 2.32
C HIS A 189 -1.36 -8.62 1.03
N TYR A 190 -2.67 -8.83 1.12
CA TYR A 190 -3.51 -9.25 0.00
C TYR A 190 -4.50 -8.14 -0.35
N VAL A 191 -4.64 -7.83 -1.64
CA VAL A 191 -5.79 -7.10 -2.19
C VAL A 191 -6.62 -8.13 -2.98
N ILE A 192 -7.80 -8.46 -2.46
CA ILE A 192 -8.62 -9.58 -2.92
C ILE A 192 -9.59 -9.14 -4.02
N GLY A 193 -10.09 -7.91 -3.92
CA GLY A 193 -10.99 -7.30 -4.90
C GLY A 193 -10.90 -5.80 -4.81
N TRP A 194 -11.03 -5.10 -5.94
CA TRP A 194 -10.84 -3.66 -6.02
C TRP A 194 -11.73 -3.06 -7.10
N SER A 195 -12.36 -1.93 -6.76
CA SER A 195 -13.03 -1.03 -7.70
C SER A 195 -12.57 0.39 -7.44
N PHE A 196 -12.41 1.15 -8.52
CA PHE A 196 -12.14 2.58 -8.50
C PHE A 196 -13.10 3.29 -9.44
N SER A 197 -13.61 4.45 -9.04
CA SER A 197 -14.34 5.37 -9.91
C SER A 197 -13.88 6.80 -9.68
N ARG A 198 -13.66 7.53 -10.76
CA ARG A 198 -13.47 8.98 -10.74
C ARG A 198 -14.81 9.73 -10.78
N GLU A 199 -15.90 9.03 -11.04
CA GLU A 199 -17.21 9.64 -11.23
C GLU A 199 -18.22 8.93 -10.32
N GLY A 200 -18.67 9.64 -9.29
CA GLY A 200 -19.60 9.09 -8.31
C GLY A 200 -19.01 7.94 -7.49
N LYS A 201 -19.85 6.94 -7.21
CA LYS A 201 -19.55 5.80 -6.34
C LYS A 201 -18.88 4.67 -7.14
N ALA A 202 -17.81 4.09 -6.59
CA ALA A 202 -17.15 2.91 -7.11
C ALA A 202 -18.15 1.77 -7.23
N GLN A 203 -18.05 1.01 -8.32
CA GLN A 203 -18.93 -0.11 -8.59
C GLN A 203 -18.80 -1.12 -7.44
N ASP A 204 -19.95 -1.56 -6.92
CA ASP A 204 -19.94 -2.66 -5.98
C ASP A 204 -19.61 -3.97 -6.72
N PHE A 205 -18.89 -4.86 -6.07
CA PHE A 205 -18.53 -6.16 -6.63
C PHE A 205 -19.09 -7.28 -5.77
N ASP A 206 -19.44 -8.39 -6.42
CA ASP A 206 -20.02 -9.54 -5.75
C ASP A 206 -18.98 -10.19 -4.83
N LEU A 207 -19.21 -10.06 -3.53
CA LEU A 207 -18.31 -10.58 -2.50
C LEU A 207 -18.22 -12.12 -2.52
N SER A 208 -19.23 -12.80 -3.06
CA SER A 208 -19.24 -14.27 -3.19
C SER A 208 -18.29 -14.78 -4.28
N LEU A 209 -17.87 -13.91 -5.20
CA LEU A 209 -16.93 -14.23 -6.28
C LEU A 209 -15.47 -13.92 -5.90
N LEU A 210 -15.22 -13.40 -4.70
CA LEU A 210 -13.87 -13.11 -4.24
C LEU A 210 -13.08 -14.42 -4.02
N PRO A 211 -11.81 -14.48 -4.45
CA PRO A 211 -10.98 -15.64 -4.20
C PRO A 211 -10.79 -15.85 -2.69
N SER A 212 -10.82 -17.11 -2.25
CA SER A 212 -10.46 -17.47 -0.87
C SER A 212 -8.95 -17.27 -0.66
N ILE A 213 -8.56 -16.67 0.46
CA ILE A 213 -7.16 -16.64 0.86
C ILE A 213 -6.78 -18.02 1.41
N SER A 214 -6.32 -18.90 0.54
CA SER A 214 -5.63 -20.12 0.94
C SER A 214 -4.21 -19.75 1.39
N THR A 215 -3.83 -20.14 2.61
CA THR A 215 -2.41 -20.20 2.97
C THR A 215 -1.75 -21.28 2.13
N PRO A 216 -0.57 -21.04 1.53
CA PRO A 216 0.21 -22.16 1.00
C PRO A 216 0.44 -23.15 2.14
N SER A 217 0.12 -24.41 1.89
CA SER A 217 0.42 -25.50 2.81
C SER A 217 1.94 -25.70 2.82
N PRO A 218 2.57 -26.14 3.92
CA PRO A 218 4.00 -26.48 3.92
C PRO A 218 4.40 -27.43 2.79
N SER A 219 3.46 -28.27 2.33
CA SER A 219 3.61 -29.18 1.19
C SER A 219 3.80 -28.50 -0.17
N ASP A 220 3.42 -27.22 -0.31
CA ASP A 220 3.59 -26.48 -1.59
C ASP A 220 5.06 -26.08 -1.82
N PHE A 221 5.93 -26.27 -0.82
CA PHE A 221 7.38 -26.11 -0.93
C PHE A 221 8.13 -27.43 -1.19
N ASP A 222 7.46 -28.58 -1.09
CA ASP A 222 8.06 -29.89 -1.40
C ASP A 222 8.11 -30.17 -2.92
N ASP A 223 7.36 -29.40 -3.72
CA ASP A 223 7.32 -29.48 -5.20
C ASP A 223 8.26 -28.47 -5.90
N LEU A 224 9.06 -27.72 -5.15
CA LEU A 224 10.14 -26.92 -5.75
C LEU A 224 11.35 -27.82 -6.00
N ASP A 225 11.64 -28.07 -7.29
CA ASP A 225 12.87 -28.75 -7.71
C ASP A 225 14.07 -28.17 -6.93
N PRO A 226 14.96 -29.01 -6.39
CA PRO A 226 16.14 -28.54 -5.69
C PRO A 226 16.92 -27.59 -6.61
N ILE A 227 17.30 -26.43 -6.08
CA ILE A 227 18.22 -25.51 -6.77
C ILE A 227 19.46 -26.32 -7.14
N PRO A 228 19.85 -26.40 -8.43
CA PRO A 228 21.01 -27.17 -8.83
C PRO A 228 22.24 -26.62 -8.12
N ASP A 229 23.05 -27.54 -7.57
CA ASP A 229 24.28 -27.18 -6.88
C ASP A 229 25.16 -26.30 -7.79
N PRO A 230 25.82 -25.27 -7.23
CA PRO A 230 26.79 -24.51 -7.98
C PRO A 230 27.88 -25.46 -8.49
N PRO A 231 28.43 -25.21 -9.71
CA PRO A 231 29.45 -26.07 -10.28
C PRO A 231 30.64 -26.17 -9.33
N SER A 232 31.04 -27.41 -9.03
CA SER A 232 32.23 -27.69 -8.23
C SER A 232 33.46 -27.19 -8.96
N ASP A 233 34.12 -26.18 -8.40
CA ASP A 233 35.46 -25.77 -8.82
C ASP A 233 36.44 -26.89 -8.48
N SER A 234 36.67 -27.80 -9.42
CA SER A 234 37.81 -28.71 -9.37
C SER A 234 39.05 -27.90 -9.76
N ALA A 235 39.70 -27.33 -8.75
CA ALA A 235 41.07 -26.86 -8.85
C ALA A 235 41.99 -28.08 -9.07
N ASP A 236 42.33 -28.36 -10.32
CA ASP A 236 43.51 -29.16 -10.65
C ASP A 236 44.75 -28.26 -10.50
N ASP A 237 45.31 -28.30 -9.30
CA ASP A 237 46.71 -27.97 -9.06
C ASP A 237 47.56 -29.09 -9.66
N HIS A 238 48.26 -28.80 -10.77
CA HIS A 238 49.65 -29.21 -11.03
C HIS A 238 50.03 -28.97 -12.50
N ASN A 239 50.75 -27.88 -12.77
CA ASN A 239 52.04 -28.00 -13.47
C ASN A 239 52.90 -26.76 -13.29
N LEU A 240 53.83 -26.86 -12.34
CA LEU A 240 55.06 -26.08 -12.30
C LEU A 240 55.93 -26.47 -13.50
N HIS A 241 56.12 -25.56 -14.46
CA HIS A 241 57.38 -25.48 -15.18
C HIS A 241 57.82 -24.03 -15.40
N THR A 242 59.03 -23.80 -14.91
CA THR A 242 59.89 -22.62 -14.89
C THR A 242 60.10 -21.95 -16.24
N CYS A 243 60.20 -20.61 -16.26
CA CYS A 243 61.39 -19.93 -16.76
C CYS A 243 61.40 -18.44 -16.35
N ASN A 244 62.46 -18.07 -15.61
CA ASN A 244 62.92 -16.71 -15.38
C ASN A 244 63.31 -16.04 -16.71
N HIS A 245 62.94 -14.76 -16.91
CA HIS A 245 63.96 -13.70 -17.02
C HIS A 245 63.34 -12.30 -16.91
N ASN A 246 63.99 -11.48 -16.08
CA ASN A 246 63.88 -10.03 -16.04
C ASN A 246 64.26 -9.42 -17.40
N LEU A 247 63.70 -8.26 -17.73
CA LEU A 247 64.47 -7.05 -18.06
C LEU A 247 63.54 -5.82 -18.16
N TYR A 248 64.08 -4.71 -17.66
CA TYR A 248 63.58 -3.34 -17.64
C TYR A 248 63.24 -2.80 -19.04
N ASP A 249 62.11 -2.09 -19.20
CA ASP A 249 61.99 -0.61 -19.16
C ASP A 249 60.50 -0.23 -19.03
#